data_AF-A0A2N9G754-F1
#
_entry.id   AF-A0A2N9G754-F1
#
_cell.length_a   1.000
_cell.length_b   1.000
_cell.length_c   1.000
_cell.angle_alpha   90.00
_cell.angle_beta   90.00
_cell.angle_gamma   90.00
#
_symmetry.space_group_name_H-M   'P 1'
#
loop_
_entity.id
_entity.type
_entity.pdbx_description
1 polymer ?
#
loop_
_entity_poly.entity_id
_entity_poly.type
_entity_poly.pdbx_seq_one_letter_code
_entity_poly.pdbx_strand_id
1 'polypeptide(L)'
;MAPKKSVSEGPRKRLKSKAQREETPSTDKSFRSSEDSVRFLKEISHRTVVFGKIVDFHYFDNHHIHLKELFEAQGWVNFLSLRQTQYTTLVKHFYAHFEYKYNKITSYVNGKSIALSLSDLASVLQVPCSGTVQRYTTNSWVQFEGYNPLESIRQMCGNPNIEVAVRPTISALTLESRLIHHIITHNILPRSGSYEYISYLDAFIIWCILNKVKLDLAFYVGWHMDTCVKKKNGALPYGLHITTILNHFKVNVNSEKENRNAIPTDFYGETTMKQMKYEFNNNNNTWVKKDAHVVEEMDEEAQMAEADAQGNEEARQENQEPPTAPSSSSRVNEDNFQLMFGRLDSLATSVGNMQTSFENFSSMVTQTFSTYNENFASLAQSMEEINERLRNHGM
;
A
#
# COMPACT_ATOMS: atom_id res chain seq x y z
N MET A 1 -20.69 -33.09 93.33
CA MET A 1 -20.48 -31.63 93.38
C MET A 1 -21.19 -30.99 92.21
N ALA A 2 -21.78 -29.83 92.48
CA ALA A 2 -22.71 -29.04 91.68
C ALA A 2 -22.08 -28.46 90.37
N PRO A 3 -22.75 -27.56 89.59
CA PRO A 3 -24.04 -27.66 88.90
C PRO A 3 -24.14 -26.82 87.58
N LYS A 4 -25.39 -26.67 87.07
CA LYS A 4 -26.03 -25.45 86.48
C LYS A 4 -26.04 -25.16 84.95
N LYS A 5 -27.18 -24.54 84.59
CA LYS A 5 -27.75 -24.03 83.31
C LYS A 5 -26.93 -22.91 82.62
N SER A 6 -27.04 -22.82 81.27
CA SER A 6 -27.38 -21.61 80.44
C SER A 6 -27.17 -21.94 78.93
N VAL A 7 -28.14 -21.73 78.01
CA VAL A 7 -28.55 -20.53 77.20
C VAL A 7 -27.70 -20.21 75.95
N SER A 8 -28.43 -20.12 74.81
CA SER A 8 -28.34 -19.27 73.59
C SER A 8 -27.30 -19.47 72.46
N GLU A 9 -27.90 -19.58 71.27
CA GLU A 9 -27.68 -18.83 70.01
C GLU A 9 -26.40 -19.00 69.18
N GLY A 10 -26.62 -19.19 67.87
CA GLY A 10 -25.64 -19.60 66.87
C GLY A 10 -24.66 -18.52 66.39
N PRO A 11 -23.75 -18.86 65.46
CA PRO A 11 -22.64 -17.98 65.14
C PRO A 11 -22.92 -17.03 63.98
N ARG A 12 -22.63 -15.75 64.25
CA ARG A 12 -22.56 -14.61 63.33
C ARG A 12 -21.31 -14.67 62.43
N LYS A 13 -21.46 -14.10 61.23
CA LYS A 13 -20.40 -13.75 60.25
C LYS A 13 -19.23 -12.97 60.88
N ARG A 14 -18.00 -13.25 60.44
CA ARG A 14 -16.83 -12.35 60.54
C ARG A 14 -16.05 -12.31 59.23
N LEU A 15 -15.51 -11.13 58.94
CA LEU A 15 -14.86 -10.66 57.71
C LEU A 15 -13.38 -10.30 58.02
N LYS A 16 -12.54 -10.32 56.96
CA LYS A 16 -11.13 -9.85 56.80
C LYS A 16 -10.04 -10.89 57.14
N SER A 17 -8.93 -11.05 56.41
CA SER A 17 -8.14 -10.08 55.62
C SER A 17 -7.26 -10.71 54.51
N LYS A 18 -6.95 -9.87 53.49
CA LYS A 18 -6.03 -10.04 52.34
C LYS A 18 -4.63 -10.54 52.67
N ALA A 19 -4.08 -11.36 51.77
CA ALA A 19 -2.70 -11.27 51.26
C ALA A 19 -2.64 -11.95 49.88
N GLN A 20 -3.20 -11.28 48.87
CA GLN A 20 -2.97 -11.64 47.48
C GLN A 20 -1.60 -11.08 47.14
N ARG A 21 -0.62 -11.96 46.89
CA ARG A 21 0.70 -11.60 46.40
C ARG A 21 0.47 -10.88 45.07
N GLU A 22 0.67 -9.57 45.06
CA GLU A 22 0.77 -8.79 43.83
C GLU A 22 1.97 -9.34 43.07
N GLU A 23 1.70 -10.24 42.12
CA GLU A 23 2.55 -10.33 40.94
C GLU A 23 2.51 -8.94 40.29
N THR A 24 3.65 -8.28 40.29
CA THR A 24 3.87 -7.04 39.54
C THR A 24 3.28 -7.21 38.14
N PRO A 25 2.39 -6.32 37.67
CA PRO A 25 1.90 -6.39 36.30
C PRO A 25 3.13 -6.23 35.42
N SER A 26 3.42 -7.24 34.60
CA SER A 26 4.23 -7.06 33.41
C SER A 26 3.63 -5.87 32.66
N THR A 27 4.27 -4.71 32.77
CA THR A 27 3.84 -3.51 32.08
C THR A 27 3.92 -3.86 30.60
N ASP A 28 2.77 -3.99 29.95
CA ASP A 28 2.71 -4.31 28.53
C ASP A 28 3.46 -3.21 27.76
N LYS A 29 4.69 -3.52 27.31
CA LYS A 29 5.58 -2.56 26.64
C LYS A 29 5.21 -2.38 25.16
N SER A 30 4.07 -2.94 24.72
CA SER A 30 3.64 -2.90 23.32
C SER A 30 3.25 -1.50 22.85
N PHE A 31 2.74 -0.64 23.74
CA PHE A 31 2.29 0.73 23.43
C PHE A 31 2.98 1.77 24.32
N ARG A 32 3.16 3.00 23.82
CA ARG A 32 3.73 4.10 24.63
C ARG A 32 2.67 4.78 25.51
N SER A 33 1.42 4.80 25.06
CA SER A 33 0.31 5.41 25.79
C SER A 33 -1.01 4.69 25.55
N SER A 34 -2.04 5.10 26.31
CA SER A 34 -3.43 4.66 26.11
C SER A 34 -3.95 5.02 24.72
N GLU A 35 -3.59 6.18 24.20
CA GLU A 35 -4.02 6.67 22.89
C GLU A 35 -3.51 5.77 21.77
N ASP A 36 -2.25 5.33 21.84
CA ASP A 36 -1.66 4.41 20.87
C ASP A 36 -2.40 3.06 20.86
N SER A 37 -2.78 2.55 22.03
CA SER A 37 -3.55 1.31 22.14
C SER A 37 -4.94 1.45 21.51
N VAL A 38 -5.59 2.61 21.70
CA VAL A 38 -6.90 2.91 21.10
C VAL A 38 -6.79 3.04 19.58
N ARG A 39 -5.76 3.74 19.09
CA ARG A 39 -5.47 3.85 17.66
C ARG A 39 -5.23 2.48 17.03
N PHE A 40 -4.42 1.64 17.67
CA PHE A 40 -4.18 0.28 17.19
C PHE A 40 -5.48 -0.50 17.04
N LEU A 41 -6.29 -0.55 18.10
CA LEU A 41 -7.54 -1.32 18.09
C LEU A 41 -8.54 -0.79 17.05
N LYS A 42 -8.71 0.54 16.96
CA LYS A 42 -9.74 1.16 16.09
C LYS A 42 -9.32 1.29 14.64
N GLU A 43 -8.05 1.56 14.36
CA GLU A 43 -7.60 1.97 13.02
C GLU A 43 -6.71 0.96 12.33
N ILE A 44 -5.95 0.14 13.08
CA ILE A 44 -4.85 -0.64 12.52
C ILE A 44 -5.07 -2.15 12.60
N SER A 45 -5.64 -2.65 13.70
CA SER A 45 -5.69 -4.08 14.03
C SER A 45 -6.39 -4.94 12.96
N HIS A 46 -7.44 -4.43 12.32
CA HIS A 46 -8.22 -5.09 11.29
C HIS A 46 -7.64 -4.94 9.87
N ARG A 47 -6.63 -4.09 9.68
CA ARG A 47 -6.07 -3.83 8.35
C ARG A 47 -5.20 -4.98 7.89
N THR A 48 -5.30 -5.32 6.60
CA THR A 48 -4.45 -6.33 5.98
C THR A 48 -3.03 -5.79 5.80
N VAL A 49 -2.02 -6.61 6.08
CA VAL A 49 -0.62 -6.31 5.78
C VAL A 49 -0.26 -6.92 4.43
N VAL A 50 0.26 -6.12 3.51
CA VAL A 50 0.68 -6.57 2.18
C VAL A 50 2.05 -7.22 2.29
N PHE A 51 2.12 -8.49 1.88
CA PHE A 51 3.36 -9.26 1.87
C PHE A 51 4.29 -8.87 0.71
N GLY A 52 3.72 -8.63 -0.48
CA GLY A 52 4.46 -8.36 -1.70
C GLY A 52 4.78 -9.63 -2.51
N LYS A 53 5.59 -9.48 -3.56
CA LYS A 53 6.03 -10.56 -4.45
C LYS A 53 7.57 -10.61 -4.50
N ILE A 54 8.14 -11.80 -4.45
CA ILE A 54 9.59 -11.99 -4.46
C ILE A 54 10.06 -12.22 -5.88
N VAL A 55 10.95 -11.36 -6.35
CA VAL A 55 11.53 -11.45 -7.69
C VAL A 55 12.72 -12.41 -7.68
N ASP A 56 12.59 -13.50 -8.42
CA ASP A 56 13.72 -14.35 -8.79
C ASP A 56 14.21 -13.91 -10.17
N PHE A 57 15.32 -13.16 -10.20
CA PHE A 57 15.87 -12.67 -11.46
C PHE A 57 16.43 -13.80 -12.34
N HIS A 58 16.87 -14.92 -11.76
CA HIS A 58 17.33 -16.06 -12.54
C HIS A 58 16.20 -16.69 -13.36
N TYR A 59 14.97 -16.71 -12.83
CA TYR A 59 13.80 -17.14 -13.58
C TYR A 59 13.62 -16.30 -14.86
N PHE A 60 13.71 -14.97 -14.76
CA PHE A 60 13.57 -14.09 -15.92
C PHE A 60 14.71 -14.24 -16.93
N ASP A 61 15.96 -14.34 -16.45
CA ASP A 61 17.14 -14.56 -17.31
C ASP A 61 17.00 -15.86 -18.13
N ASN A 62 16.53 -16.94 -17.52
CA ASN A 62 16.31 -18.24 -18.18
C ASN A 62 15.21 -18.21 -19.27
N HIS A 63 14.33 -17.21 -19.22
CA HIS A 63 13.24 -17.01 -20.17
C HIS A 63 13.49 -15.85 -21.14
N HIS A 64 14.72 -15.35 -21.22
CA HIS A 64 15.13 -14.25 -22.09
C HIS A 64 14.36 -12.93 -21.83
N ILE A 65 14.02 -12.67 -20.56
CA ILE A 65 13.34 -11.44 -20.13
C ILE A 65 14.36 -10.57 -19.36
N HIS A 66 14.76 -9.44 -19.93
CA HIS A 66 15.90 -8.64 -19.45
C HIS A 66 15.56 -7.64 -18.33
N LEU A 67 14.74 -8.04 -17.36
CA LEU A 67 14.37 -7.16 -16.24
C LEU A 67 15.52 -6.88 -15.28
N LYS A 68 16.44 -7.83 -15.12
CA LYS A 68 17.54 -7.73 -14.16
C LYS A 68 18.38 -6.47 -14.39
N GLU A 69 18.78 -6.21 -15.63
CA GLU A 69 19.58 -5.03 -15.99
C GLU A 69 18.86 -3.72 -15.61
N LEU A 70 17.54 -3.65 -15.81
CA LEU A 70 16.74 -2.47 -15.48
C LEU A 70 16.73 -2.21 -13.96
N PHE A 71 16.58 -3.27 -13.15
CA PHE A 71 16.55 -3.13 -11.69
C PHE A 71 17.94 -3.05 -11.05
N GLU A 72 18.99 -3.58 -11.67
CA GLU A 72 20.40 -3.29 -11.34
C GLU A 72 20.72 -1.83 -11.60
N ALA A 73 20.26 -1.30 -12.74
CA ALA A 73 20.36 0.11 -13.06
C ALA A 73 19.57 1.00 -12.09
N GLN A 74 18.63 0.48 -11.30
CA GLN A 74 18.03 1.19 -10.16
C GLN A 74 18.75 0.93 -8.84
N GLY A 75 19.39 -0.23 -8.69
CA GLY A 75 19.95 -0.73 -7.42
C GLY A 75 18.90 -1.39 -6.53
N TRP A 76 17.85 -1.97 -7.11
CA TRP A 76 16.68 -2.49 -6.38
C TRP A 76 16.64 -4.01 -6.29
N VAL A 77 17.67 -4.71 -6.79
CA VAL A 77 17.72 -6.18 -6.83
C VAL A 77 17.53 -6.78 -5.43
N ASN A 78 18.30 -6.34 -4.43
CA ASN A 78 18.19 -6.86 -3.06
C ASN A 78 16.82 -6.58 -2.43
N PHE A 79 16.25 -5.41 -2.71
CA PHE A 79 14.93 -5.03 -2.23
C PHE A 79 13.83 -5.93 -2.81
N LEU A 80 13.92 -6.27 -4.09
CA LEU A 80 12.93 -7.06 -4.82
C LEU A 80 13.08 -8.58 -4.62
N SER A 81 14.29 -9.06 -4.33
CA SER A 81 14.59 -10.46 -4.04
C SER A 81 14.56 -10.79 -2.55
N LEU A 82 14.14 -9.86 -1.70
CA LEU A 82 14.11 -10.02 -0.24
C LEU A 82 13.26 -11.23 0.16
N ARG A 83 13.89 -12.18 0.87
CA ARG A 83 13.24 -13.31 1.52
C ARG A 83 13.28 -13.08 3.02
N GLN A 84 12.11 -12.82 3.61
CA GLN A 84 11.98 -12.53 5.04
C GLN A 84 10.68 -13.15 5.57
N THR A 85 10.64 -13.49 6.85
CA THR A 85 9.37 -13.82 7.52
C THR A 85 8.62 -12.54 7.83
N GLN A 86 7.33 -12.43 7.50
CA GLN A 86 6.52 -11.29 7.93
C GLN A 86 5.94 -11.56 9.31
N TYR A 87 6.22 -10.70 10.29
CA TYR A 87 5.57 -10.72 11.61
C TYR A 87 4.40 -9.74 11.64
N THR A 88 3.21 -10.21 11.30
CA THR A 88 2.03 -9.36 11.00
C THR A 88 1.64 -8.47 12.18
N THR A 89 1.62 -9.00 13.41
CA THR A 89 1.27 -8.21 14.60
C THR A 89 2.30 -7.09 14.84
N LEU A 90 3.59 -7.36 14.71
CA LEU A 90 4.64 -6.34 14.86
C LEU A 90 4.59 -5.28 13.76
N VAL A 91 4.29 -5.67 12.52
CA VAL A 91 4.10 -4.71 11.42
C VAL A 91 2.93 -3.78 11.75
N LYS A 92 1.85 -4.30 12.33
CA LYS A 92 0.73 -3.46 12.79
C LYS A 92 1.12 -2.56 13.96
N HIS A 93 1.89 -3.04 14.94
CA HIS A 93 2.45 -2.18 16.00
C HIS A 93 3.34 -1.07 15.43
N PHE A 94 4.14 -1.38 14.41
CA PHE A 94 4.94 -0.38 13.70
C PHE A 94 4.05 0.72 13.11
N TYR A 95 2.96 0.35 12.43
CA TYR A 95 2.02 1.31 11.85
C TYR A 95 1.18 2.09 12.86
N ALA A 96 0.84 1.49 14.01
CA ALA A 96 0.13 2.20 15.07
C ALA A 96 0.92 3.39 15.63
N HIS A 97 2.25 3.28 15.64
CA HIS A 97 3.15 4.34 16.10
C HIS A 97 3.86 5.07 14.95
N PHE A 98 3.51 4.77 13.70
CA PHE A 98 4.19 5.32 12.54
C PHE A 98 3.90 6.81 12.38
N GLU A 99 4.97 7.58 12.19
CA GLU A 99 4.91 8.94 11.68
C GLU A 99 5.94 9.13 10.56
N TYR A 100 5.57 9.93 9.56
CA TYR A 100 6.47 10.41 8.52
C TYR A 100 6.45 11.94 8.50
N LYS A 101 7.56 12.55 8.94
CA LYS A 101 7.72 14.01 9.01
C LYS A 101 9.12 14.38 8.57
N TYR A 102 9.25 15.42 7.73
CA TYR A 102 10.54 15.92 7.25
C TYR A 102 11.44 14.81 6.68
N ASN A 103 10.87 13.91 5.87
CA ASN A 103 11.60 12.78 5.28
C ASN A 103 12.25 11.84 6.33
N LYS A 104 11.64 11.75 7.51
CA LYS A 104 12.06 10.86 8.59
C LYS A 104 10.88 9.98 9.01
N ILE A 105 11.15 8.68 9.13
CA ILE A 105 10.24 7.71 9.68
C ILE A 105 10.52 7.57 11.17
N THR A 106 9.47 7.62 11.99
CA THR A 106 9.55 7.23 13.40
C THR A 106 8.47 6.21 13.72
N SER A 107 8.77 5.32 14.67
CA SER A 107 7.83 4.33 15.18
C SER A 107 8.27 3.82 16.55
N TYR A 108 7.49 2.91 17.11
CA TYR A 108 7.77 2.20 18.35
C TYR A 108 7.19 0.79 18.30
N VAL A 109 8.00 -0.19 18.64
CA VAL A 109 7.58 -1.60 18.65
C VAL A 109 8.25 -2.33 19.80
N ASN A 110 7.45 -2.96 20.67
CA ASN A 110 7.91 -3.81 21.79
C ASN A 110 9.09 -3.22 22.59
N GLY A 111 8.96 -2.00 23.10
CA GLY A 111 10.02 -1.36 23.90
C GLY A 111 11.13 -0.67 23.10
N LYS A 112 11.10 -0.70 21.77
CA LYS A 112 12.13 -0.11 20.90
C LYS A 112 11.59 1.09 20.14
N SER A 113 12.23 2.25 20.32
CA SER A 113 12.00 3.42 19.47
C SER A 113 12.75 3.27 18.16
N ILE A 114 12.04 3.47 17.05
CA ILE A 114 12.58 3.43 15.70
C ILE A 114 12.60 4.85 15.17
N ALA A 115 13.73 5.26 14.62
CA ALA A 115 13.90 6.55 13.95
C ALA A 115 14.87 6.37 12.78
N LEU A 116 14.42 6.66 11.57
CA LEU A 116 15.17 6.47 10.33
C LEU A 116 15.06 7.72 9.47
N SER A 117 16.19 8.33 9.10
CA SER A 117 16.23 9.21 7.95
C SER A 117 16.05 8.41 6.64
N LEU A 118 15.84 9.07 5.50
CA LEU A 118 15.84 8.36 4.21
C LEU A 118 17.15 7.62 3.93
N SER A 119 18.29 8.17 4.36
CA SER A 119 19.60 7.51 4.21
C SER A 119 19.71 6.26 5.07
N ASP A 120 19.27 6.32 6.33
CA ASP A 120 19.24 5.15 7.22
C ASP A 120 18.29 4.08 6.66
N LEU A 121 17.12 4.49 6.18
CA LEU A 121 16.15 3.60 5.55
C LEU A 121 16.75 2.94 4.30
N ALA A 122 17.38 3.71 3.42
CA ALA A 122 18.03 3.20 2.22
C ALA A 122 19.09 2.14 2.56
N SER A 123 19.91 2.42 3.58
CA SER A 123 20.93 1.49 4.08
C SER A 123 20.31 0.19 4.63
N VAL A 124 19.29 0.29 5.49
CA VAL A 124 18.58 -0.88 6.05
C VAL A 124 17.93 -1.73 4.96
N LEU A 125 17.36 -1.09 3.94
CA LEU A 125 16.71 -1.76 2.82
C LEU A 125 17.69 -2.20 1.71
N GLN A 126 18.98 -1.87 1.85
CA GLN A 126 20.04 -2.15 0.87
C GLN A 126 19.73 -1.58 -0.52
N VAL A 127 19.27 -0.33 -0.56
CA VAL A 127 18.99 0.42 -1.79
C VAL A 127 19.84 1.69 -1.84
N PRO A 128 20.14 2.24 -3.03
CA PRO A 128 20.91 3.47 -3.14
C PRO A 128 20.18 4.67 -2.49
N CYS A 129 20.93 5.47 -1.74
CA CYS A 129 20.47 6.79 -1.25
C CYS A 129 20.66 7.91 -2.29
N SER A 130 21.19 7.59 -3.47
CA SER A 130 21.55 8.56 -4.52
C SER A 130 20.45 8.78 -5.56
N GLY A 131 19.22 8.31 -5.31
CA GLY A 131 18.10 8.58 -6.20
C GLY A 131 17.81 10.07 -6.25
N THR A 132 17.79 10.67 -7.44
CA THR A 132 17.61 12.12 -7.60
C THR A 132 16.15 12.52 -7.76
N VAL A 133 15.29 11.56 -8.11
CA VAL A 133 13.89 11.82 -8.43
C VAL A 133 12.99 11.47 -7.24
N GLN A 134 12.46 12.52 -6.61
CA GLN A 134 11.42 12.46 -5.57
C GLN A 134 10.16 13.18 -6.08
N ARG A 135 9.49 12.60 -7.07
CA ARG A 135 8.29 13.19 -7.71
C ARG A 135 7.08 12.28 -7.53
N TYR A 136 5.96 12.84 -7.11
CA TYR A 136 4.69 12.14 -7.10
C TYR A 136 3.59 13.06 -7.63
N THR A 137 2.59 12.45 -8.25
CA THR A 137 1.36 13.10 -8.70
C THR A 137 0.25 12.07 -8.63
N THR A 138 -0.95 12.51 -8.29
CA THR A 138 -2.12 11.65 -8.23
C THR A 138 -2.99 11.78 -9.47
N ASN A 139 -3.03 12.98 -10.08
CA ASN A 139 -4.14 13.35 -10.97
C ASN A 139 -3.69 13.87 -12.35
N SER A 140 -2.39 13.98 -12.61
CA SER A 140 -1.86 14.52 -13.86
C SER A 140 -0.55 13.83 -14.26
N TRP A 141 -0.10 14.03 -15.49
CA TRP A 141 1.24 13.63 -15.90
C TRP A 141 2.32 14.34 -15.07
N VAL A 142 3.32 13.56 -14.63
CA VAL A 142 4.46 14.11 -13.88
C VAL A 142 5.20 15.13 -14.76
N GLN A 143 5.50 16.30 -14.21
CA GLN A 143 6.37 17.27 -14.87
C GLN A 143 7.81 16.97 -14.47
N PHE A 144 8.59 16.40 -15.39
CA PHE A 144 9.99 16.04 -15.19
C PHE A 144 10.76 16.22 -16.49
N GLU A 145 11.99 16.73 -16.38
CA GLU A 145 12.85 16.98 -17.54
C GLU A 145 13.14 15.68 -18.29
N GLY A 146 12.91 15.67 -19.60
CA GLY A 146 13.05 14.48 -20.44
C GLY A 146 11.87 13.51 -20.41
N TYR A 147 10.89 13.68 -19.52
CA TYR A 147 9.68 12.84 -19.52
C TYR A 147 8.62 13.40 -20.47
N ASN A 148 8.38 12.69 -21.57
CA ASN A 148 7.28 12.95 -22.49
C ASN A 148 6.21 11.85 -22.33
N PRO A 149 4.99 12.18 -21.87
CA PRO A 149 3.93 11.18 -21.68
C PRO A 149 3.58 10.37 -22.94
N LEU A 150 3.49 11.01 -24.10
CA LEU A 150 3.13 10.33 -25.35
C LEU A 150 4.20 9.31 -25.73
N GLU A 151 5.47 9.72 -25.70
CA GLU A 151 6.59 8.84 -26.05
C GLU A 151 6.76 7.70 -25.04
N SER A 152 6.55 8.01 -23.75
CA SER A 152 6.51 6.99 -22.71
C SER A 152 5.44 5.92 -22.98
N ILE A 153 4.23 6.31 -23.39
CA ILE A 153 3.17 5.36 -23.69
C ILE A 153 3.53 4.51 -24.91
N ARG A 154 4.08 5.13 -25.97
CA ARG A 154 4.55 4.41 -27.17
C ARG A 154 5.59 3.35 -26.82
N GLN A 155 6.58 3.71 -26.01
CA GLN A 155 7.61 2.78 -25.52
C GLN A 155 6.99 1.65 -24.69
N MET A 156 6.14 1.99 -23.71
CA MET A 156 5.52 1.01 -22.80
C MET A 156 4.60 0.02 -23.51
N CYS A 157 3.92 0.45 -24.58
CA CYS A 157 3.04 -0.37 -25.39
C CYS A 157 3.75 -1.01 -26.59
N GLY A 158 5.01 -0.65 -26.87
CA GLY A 158 5.71 -1.07 -28.08
C GLY A 158 4.99 -0.65 -29.36
N ASN A 159 4.25 0.46 -29.33
CA ASN A 159 3.40 0.91 -30.43
C ASN A 159 3.68 2.39 -30.76
N PRO A 160 4.47 2.68 -31.82
CA PRO A 160 4.81 4.06 -32.20
C PRO A 160 3.63 4.84 -32.80
N ASN A 161 2.54 4.16 -33.19
CA ASN A 161 1.40 4.78 -33.87
C ASN A 161 0.39 5.42 -32.90
N ILE A 162 0.62 5.38 -31.59
CA ILE A 162 -0.24 6.06 -30.61
C ILE A 162 -0.09 7.58 -30.80
N GLU A 163 -1.19 8.29 -31.01
CA GLU A 163 -1.17 9.74 -31.29
C GLU A 163 -1.47 10.61 -30.06
N VAL A 164 -2.16 10.05 -29.06
CA VAL A 164 -2.63 10.81 -27.89
C VAL A 164 -2.10 10.20 -26.59
N ALA A 165 -1.67 11.06 -25.68
CA ALA A 165 -1.17 10.66 -24.37
C ALA A 165 -2.32 10.29 -23.41
N VAL A 166 -2.85 9.08 -23.57
CA VAL A 166 -3.83 8.48 -22.67
C VAL A 166 -3.20 7.31 -21.93
N ARG A 167 -3.53 7.15 -20.64
CA ARG A 167 -3.02 6.02 -19.84
C ARG A 167 -3.40 4.70 -20.51
N PRO A 168 -2.43 3.80 -20.74
CA PRO A 168 -2.71 2.54 -21.39
C PRO A 168 -3.51 1.62 -20.48
N THR A 169 -4.15 0.62 -21.06
CA THR A 169 -4.65 -0.54 -20.32
C THR A 169 -3.50 -1.52 -20.09
N ILE A 170 -3.58 -2.35 -19.05
CA ILE A 170 -2.57 -3.40 -18.80
C ILE A 170 -2.40 -4.40 -19.96
N SER A 171 -3.43 -4.58 -20.78
CA SER A 171 -3.38 -5.46 -21.94
C SER A 171 -2.66 -4.83 -23.14
N ALA A 172 -2.49 -3.50 -23.16
CA ALA A 172 -1.75 -2.81 -24.22
C ALA A 172 -0.23 -2.77 -23.96
N LEU A 173 0.20 -3.01 -22.71
CA LEU A 173 1.62 -3.02 -22.33
C LEU A 173 2.37 -4.18 -23.01
N THR A 174 3.64 -3.94 -23.35
CA THR A 174 4.60 -5.02 -23.63
C THR A 174 4.76 -5.94 -22.42
N LEU A 175 5.28 -7.15 -22.63
CA LEU A 175 5.52 -8.09 -21.53
C LEU A 175 6.40 -7.48 -20.43
N GLU A 176 7.52 -6.86 -20.81
CA GLU A 176 8.43 -6.21 -19.88
C GLU A 176 7.74 -5.08 -19.10
N SER A 177 7.05 -4.18 -19.78
CA SER A 177 6.33 -3.07 -19.13
C SER A 177 5.24 -3.56 -18.19
N ARG A 178 4.58 -4.66 -18.53
CA ARG A 178 3.54 -5.27 -17.68
C ARG A 178 4.13 -5.94 -16.44
N LEU A 179 5.28 -6.62 -16.57
CA LEU A 179 6.00 -7.18 -15.42
C LEU A 179 6.53 -6.06 -14.51
N ILE A 180 7.08 -4.98 -15.07
CA ILE A 180 7.50 -3.81 -14.31
C ILE A 180 6.31 -3.20 -13.57
N HIS A 181 5.17 -2.99 -14.23
CA HIS A 181 3.94 -2.51 -13.58
C HIS A 181 3.49 -3.42 -12.42
N HIS A 182 3.57 -4.73 -12.62
CA HIS A 182 3.22 -5.69 -11.58
C HIS A 182 4.18 -5.63 -10.38
N ILE A 183 5.49 -5.48 -10.64
CA ILE A 183 6.50 -5.25 -9.61
C ILE A 183 6.22 -3.95 -8.86
N ILE A 184 5.84 -2.87 -9.57
CA ILE A 184 5.49 -1.60 -8.94
C ILE A 184 4.32 -1.79 -7.99
N THR A 185 3.22 -2.37 -8.46
CA THR A 185 1.97 -2.49 -7.69
C THR A 185 2.01 -3.51 -6.56
N HIS A 186 2.99 -4.42 -6.54
CA HIS A 186 3.16 -5.41 -5.47
C HIS A 186 4.33 -5.08 -4.52
N ASN A 187 5.37 -4.37 -4.98
CA ASN A 187 6.61 -4.20 -4.22
C ASN A 187 7.02 -2.74 -4.03
N ILE A 188 6.94 -1.91 -5.07
CA ILE A 188 7.41 -0.51 -4.98
C ILE A 188 6.36 0.40 -4.34
N LEU A 189 5.13 0.32 -4.81
CA LEU A 189 3.93 0.99 -4.28
C LEU A 189 2.83 -0.06 -4.01
N PRO A 190 3.01 -0.98 -3.04
CA PRO A 190 2.11 -2.11 -2.84
C PRO A 190 0.66 -1.67 -2.59
N ARG A 191 -0.30 -2.32 -3.27
CA ARG A 191 -1.75 -2.02 -3.19
C ARG A 191 -2.53 -3.26 -2.74
N SER A 192 -3.79 -3.08 -2.34
CA SER A 192 -4.72 -4.17 -2.00
C SER A 192 -6.00 -4.18 -2.84
N GLY A 193 -6.11 -3.25 -3.81
CA GLY A 193 -7.26 -3.10 -4.69
C GLY A 193 -6.95 -3.58 -6.11
N SER A 194 -7.48 -2.89 -7.12
CA SER A 194 -7.23 -3.24 -8.52
C SER A 194 -5.75 -3.12 -8.89
N TYR A 195 -5.22 -4.20 -9.46
CA TYR A 195 -3.89 -4.27 -10.09
C TYR A 195 -3.94 -4.00 -11.60
N GLU A 196 -5.13 -3.72 -12.15
CA GLU A 196 -5.33 -3.46 -13.57
C GLU A 196 -5.22 -1.97 -13.93
N TYR A 197 -5.40 -1.10 -12.93
CA TYR A 197 -5.34 0.34 -13.11
C TYR A 197 -3.90 0.85 -13.08
N ILE A 198 -3.49 1.49 -14.18
CA ILE A 198 -2.22 2.19 -14.29
C ILE A 198 -2.46 3.67 -13.93
N SER A 199 -1.90 4.12 -12.80
CA SER A 199 -1.92 5.54 -12.42
C SER A 199 -0.90 6.35 -13.22
N TYR A 200 -0.99 7.69 -13.15
CA TYR A 200 0.02 8.56 -13.75
C TYR A 200 1.41 8.36 -13.13
N LEU A 201 1.45 8.08 -11.82
CA LEU A 201 2.68 7.75 -11.13
C LEU A 201 3.24 6.39 -11.58
N ASP A 202 2.39 5.40 -11.81
CA ASP A 202 2.83 4.09 -12.32
C ASP A 202 3.48 4.24 -13.70
N ALA A 203 2.83 4.96 -14.62
CA ALA A 203 3.39 5.21 -15.94
C ALA A 203 4.75 5.93 -15.87
N PHE A 204 4.88 6.93 -15.00
CA PHE A 204 6.14 7.63 -14.78
C PHE A 204 7.24 6.70 -14.22
N ILE A 205 6.92 5.87 -13.23
CA ILE A 205 7.89 4.93 -12.66
C ILE A 205 8.30 3.86 -13.68
N ILE A 206 7.36 3.36 -14.49
CA ILE A 206 7.68 2.42 -15.58
C ILE A 206 8.66 3.08 -16.56
N TRP A 207 8.38 4.32 -16.98
CA TRP A 207 9.29 5.08 -17.84
C TRP A 207 10.68 5.26 -17.22
N CYS A 208 10.77 5.64 -15.94
CA CYS A 208 12.04 5.78 -15.27
C CYS A 208 12.84 4.47 -15.25
N ILE A 209 12.18 3.34 -15.00
CA ILE A 209 12.83 2.01 -15.00
C ILE A 209 13.32 1.67 -16.41
N LEU A 210 12.47 1.78 -17.44
CA LEU A 210 12.82 1.49 -18.83
C LEU A 210 13.98 2.37 -19.34
N ASN A 211 14.03 3.64 -18.91
CA ASN A 211 15.05 4.61 -19.33
C ASN A 211 16.20 4.74 -18.32
N LYS A 212 16.27 3.85 -17.32
CA LYS A 212 17.33 3.81 -16.30
C LYS A 212 17.51 5.14 -15.54
N VAL A 213 16.45 5.93 -15.42
CA VAL A 213 16.41 7.16 -14.61
C VAL A 213 16.28 6.76 -13.14
N LYS A 214 17.26 7.15 -12.32
CA LYS A 214 17.37 6.75 -10.91
C LYS A 214 16.28 7.35 -10.03
N LEU A 215 15.44 6.50 -9.47
CA LEU A 215 14.40 6.87 -8.50
C LEU A 215 14.91 6.69 -7.06
N ASP A 216 14.50 7.58 -6.14
CA ASP A 216 14.77 7.43 -4.71
C ASP A 216 13.75 6.49 -4.06
N LEU A 217 14.09 5.20 -3.99
CA LEU A 217 13.19 4.20 -3.44
C LEU A 217 12.91 4.39 -1.95
N ALA A 218 13.87 4.89 -1.17
CA ALA A 218 13.64 5.15 0.25
C ALA A 218 12.58 6.25 0.45
N PHE A 219 12.65 7.31 -0.36
CA PHE A 219 11.59 8.32 -0.41
C PHE A 219 10.22 7.71 -0.76
N TYR A 220 10.13 6.92 -1.85
CA TYR A 220 8.85 6.32 -2.25
C TYR A 220 8.29 5.38 -1.19
N VAL A 221 9.13 4.60 -0.51
CA VAL A 221 8.71 3.72 0.60
C VAL A 221 8.14 4.56 1.73
N GLY A 222 8.87 5.57 2.23
CA GLY A 222 8.39 6.42 3.33
C GLY A 222 7.10 7.18 2.99
N TRP A 223 7.06 7.80 1.81
CA TRP A 223 5.89 8.52 1.30
C TRP A 223 4.67 7.60 1.11
N HIS A 224 4.86 6.39 0.57
CA HIS A 224 3.76 5.45 0.35
C HIS A 224 3.25 4.84 1.67
N MET A 225 4.15 4.57 2.63
CA MET A 225 3.74 4.18 3.99
C MET A 225 2.82 5.23 4.62
N ASP A 226 3.20 6.51 4.54
CA ASP A 226 2.42 7.64 5.05
C ASP A 226 1.07 7.79 4.33
N THR A 227 1.08 7.70 3.01
CA THR A 227 -0.12 7.76 2.19
C THR A 227 -1.08 6.62 2.51
N CYS A 228 -0.58 5.40 2.70
CA CYS A 228 -1.41 4.24 3.01
C CYS A 228 -1.94 4.27 4.44
N VAL A 229 -1.14 4.62 5.44
CA VAL A 229 -1.60 4.59 6.85
C VAL A 229 -2.74 5.59 7.08
N LYS A 230 -2.74 6.73 6.39
CA LYS A 230 -3.79 7.75 6.46
C LYS A 230 -5.12 7.35 5.80
N LYS A 231 -5.13 6.34 4.92
CA LYS A 231 -6.36 5.83 4.30
C LYS A 231 -7.15 4.99 5.29
N LYS A 232 -8.43 5.35 5.48
CA LYS A 232 -9.38 4.53 6.25
C LYS A 232 -9.50 3.14 5.61
N ASN A 233 -9.28 2.09 6.40
CA ASN A 233 -9.36 0.69 5.97
C ASN A 233 -8.42 0.28 4.81
N GLY A 234 -7.42 1.09 4.45
CA GLY A 234 -6.45 0.70 3.41
C GLY A 234 -5.57 -0.46 3.87
N ALA A 235 -4.88 -1.16 2.97
CA ALA A 235 -3.85 -2.10 3.41
C ALA A 235 -2.59 -1.39 3.94
N LEU A 236 -1.80 -2.12 4.72
CA LEU A 236 -0.53 -1.70 5.29
C LEU A 236 0.61 -2.30 4.47
N PRO A 237 1.36 -1.51 3.69
CA PRO A 237 2.35 -2.06 2.77
C PRO A 237 3.63 -2.57 3.47
N TYR A 238 4.52 -3.22 2.70
CA TYR A 238 5.91 -3.52 3.07
C TYR A 238 6.12 -4.44 4.28
N GLY A 239 5.28 -5.45 4.50
CA GLY A 239 5.42 -6.33 5.68
C GLY A 239 6.78 -7.04 5.79
N LEU A 240 7.38 -7.43 4.66
CA LEU A 240 8.72 -8.02 4.59
C LEU A 240 9.82 -7.02 4.98
N HIS A 241 9.79 -5.83 4.39
CA HIS A 241 10.80 -4.79 4.59
C HIS A 241 10.71 -4.20 6.00
N ILE A 242 9.50 -4.05 6.55
CA ILE A 242 9.32 -3.64 7.94
C ILE A 242 9.96 -4.66 8.88
N THR A 243 9.81 -5.97 8.64
CA THR A 243 10.52 -6.96 9.46
C THR A 243 12.05 -6.77 9.40
N THR A 244 12.59 -6.41 8.24
CA THR A 244 14.02 -6.08 8.11
C THR A 244 14.40 -4.85 8.95
N ILE A 245 13.55 -3.83 9.01
CA ILE A 245 13.72 -2.68 9.92
C ILE A 245 13.67 -3.14 11.38
N LEU A 246 12.69 -3.95 11.78
CA LEU A 246 12.56 -4.44 13.15
C LEU A 246 13.81 -5.23 13.60
N ASN A 247 14.36 -6.05 12.71
CA ASN A 247 15.60 -6.80 12.95
C ASN A 247 16.79 -5.85 13.14
N HIS A 248 16.90 -4.80 12.33
CA HIS A 248 17.96 -3.78 12.48
C HIS A 248 17.93 -3.11 13.86
N PHE A 249 16.74 -2.79 14.38
CA PHE A 249 16.56 -2.21 15.71
C PHE A 249 16.55 -3.25 16.86
N LYS A 250 16.80 -4.52 16.55
CA LYS A 250 16.82 -5.63 17.52
C LYS A 250 15.52 -5.72 18.31
N VAL A 251 14.38 -5.53 17.63
CA VAL A 251 13.05 -5.79 18.18
C VAL A 251 12.92 -7.29 18.41
N ASN A 252 12.41 -7.69 19.58
CA ASN A 252 12.21 -9.10 19.87
C ASN A 252 11.01 -9.65 19.08
N VAL A 253 11.26 -10.60 18.18
CA VAL A 253 10.25 -11.26 17.35
C VAL A 253 9.86 -12.66 17.87
N ASN A 254 10.54 -13.18 18.90
CA ASN A 254 10.38 -14.57 19.34
C ASN A 254 9.01 -14.84 20.00
N SER A 255 8.35 -13.81 20.51
CA SER A 255 7.01 -13.90 21.11
C SER A 255 5.88 -13.87 20.08
N GLU A 256 6.19 -13.65 18.80
CA GLU A 256 5.20 -13.37 17.77
C GLU A 256 4.60 -14.63 17.18
N LYS A 257 3.29 -14.78 17.36
CA LYS A 257 2.54 -15.95 16.87
C LYS A 257 2.04 -15.75 15.43
N GLU A 258 1.64 -14.54 15.08
CA GLU A 258 1.09 -14.23 13.75
C GLU A 258 2.24 -13.90 12.79
N ASN A 259 2.77 -14.92 12.14
CA ASN A 259 3.81 -14.78 11.14
C ASN A 259 3.45 -15.50 9.82
N ARG A 260 4.05 -15.04 8.72
CA ARG A 260 3.88 -15.61 7.38
C ARG A 260 5.23 -15.75 6.70
N ASN A 261 5.54 -16.95 6.24
CA ASN A 261 6.69 -17.21 5.36
C ASN A 261 6.27 -17.11 3.89
N ALA A 262 7.26 -16.98 3.00
CA ALA A 262 7.00 -16.98 1.57
C ALA A 262 6.43 -18.33 1.11
N ILE A 263 5.42 -18.30 0.26
CA ILE A 263 4.82 -19.46 -0.41
C ILE A 263 5.12 -19.42 -1.92
N PRO A 264 4.97 -20.54 -2.66
CA PRO A 264 5.33 -20.59 -4.08
C PRO A 264 4.69 -19.50 -4.95
N THR A 265 3.45 -19.10 -4.65
CA THR A 265 2.74 -18.05 -5.40
C THR A 265 3.23 -16.63 -5.14
N ASP A 266 4.04 -16.43 -4.09
CA ASP A 266 4.69 -15.14 -3.83
C ASP A 266 5.86 -14.90 -4.79
N PHE A 267 6.43 -15.94 -5.38
CA PHE A 267 7.53 -15.82 -6.33
C PHE A 267 6.99 -15.48 -7.73
N TYR A 268 7.75 -14.70 -8.49
CA TYR A 268 7.51 -14.58 -9.92
C TYR A 268 7.88 -15.91 -10.59
N GLY A 269 7.03 -16.35 -11.51
CA GLY A 269 7.12 -17.67 -12.10
C GLY A 269 5.97 -17.93 -13.07
N GLU A 270 5.85 -19.18 -13.52
CA GLU A 270 4.86 -19.61 -14.51
C GLU A 270 3.42 -19.20 -14.16
N THR A 271 3.03 -19.35 -12.88
CA THR A 271 1.70 -18.94 -12.39
C THR A 271 1.44 -17.45 -12.61
N THR A 272 2.45 -16.61 -12.38
CA THR A 272 2.32 -15.16 -12.57
C THR A 272 2.14 -14.82 -14.05
N MET A 273 2.89 -15.50 -14.93
CA MET A 273 2.79 -15.31 -16.37
C MET A 273 1.42 -15.74 -16.91
N LYS A 274 0.90 -16.90 -16.45
CA LYS A 274 -0.44 -17.39 -16.78
C LYS A 274 -1.53 -16.44 -16.30
N GLN A 275 -1.43 -15.90 -15.08
CA GLN A 275 -2.36 -14.88 -14.56
C GLN A 275 -2.34 -13.60 -15.42
N MET A 276 -1.20 -13.29 -16.03
CA MET A 276 -1.08 -12.21 -17.00
C MET A 276 -1.57 -12.57 -18.41
N LYS A 277 -2.16 -13.75 -18.62
CA LYS A 277 -2.59 -14.24 -19.94
C LYS A 277 -1.42 -14.37 -20.92
N TYR A 278 -0.28 -14.86 -20.43
CA TYR A 278 0.82 -15.31 -21.27
C TYR A 278 0.91 -16.83 -21.25
N GLU A 279 1.32 -17.41 -22.37
CA GLU A 279 1.60 -18.82 -22.52
C GLU A 279 3.06 -19.03 -22.92
N PHE A 280 3.60 -20.16 -22.50
CA PHE A 280 4.99 -20.48 -22.74
C PHE A 280 5.11 -21.23 -24.06
N ASN A 281 5.91 -20.70 -24.98
CA ASN A 281 6.21 -21.31 -26.26
C ASN A 281 7.50 -22.12 -26.14
N ASN A 282 7.35 -23.45 -26.11
CA ASN A 282 8.47 -24.39 -25.99
C ASN A 282 9.42 -24.36 -27.20
N ASN A 283 8.97 -23.92 -28.37
CA ASN A 283 9.78 -23.97 -29.59
C ASN A 283 10.88 -22.91 -29.59
N ASN A 284 10.63 -21.77 -28.95
CA ASN A 284 11.57 -20.65 -28.88
C ASN A 284 11.96 -20.27 -27.45
N ASN A 285 11.50 -21.01 -26.43
CA ASN A 285 11.77 -20.76 -25.01
C ASN A 285 11.31 -19.36 -24.55
N THR A 286 10.22 -18.82 -25.13
CA THR A 286 9.71 -17.48 -24.81
C THR A 286 8.26 -17.47 -24.34
N TRP A 287 7.87 -16.39 -23.68
CA TRP A 287 6.50 -16.12 -23.28
C TRP A 287 5.78 -15.26 -24.31
N VAL A 288 4.66 -15.75 -24.82
CA VAL A 288 3.83 -15.05 -25.80
C VAL A 288 2.46 -14.72 -25.20
N LYS A 289 1.86 -13.63 -25.65
CA LYS A 289 0.53 -13.23 -25.19
C LYS A 289 -0.46 -14.27 -25.71
N LYS A 290 -1.29 -14.81 -24.82
CA LYS A 290 -2.40 -15.66 -25.22
C LYS A 290 -3.35 -14.80 -26.03
N ASP A 291 -3.40 -15.01 -27.34
CA ASP A 291 -4.32 -14.27 -28.20
C ASP A 291 -5.74 -14.43 -27.67
N ALA A 292 -6.46 -13.32 -27.57
CA ALA A 292 -7.90 -13.36 -27.36
C ALA A 292 -8.53 -13.81 -28.68
N HIS A 293 -8.37 -15.08 -29.03
CA HIS A 293 -9.17 -15.66 -30.10
C HIS A 293 -10.61 -15.81 -29.62
N VAL A 294 -11.49 -15.38 -30.52
CA VAL A 294 -12.93 -15.49 -30.54
C VAL A 294 -13.35 -16.86 -30.01
N VAL A 295 -14.43 -16.90 -29.24
CA VAL A 295 -15.15 -18.13 -28.95
C VAL A 295 -15.57 -18.74 -30.29
N GLU A 296 -14.74 -19.61 -30.86
CA GLU A 296 -15.27 -20.65 -31.73
C GLU A 296 -15.97 -21.62 -30.80
N GLU A 297 -17.29 -21.50 -30.76
CA GLU A 297 -18.15 -22.63 -30.40
C GLU A 297 -17.74 -23.79 -31.28
N MET A 298 -17.11 -24.81 -30.71
CA MET A 298 -17.07 -26.13 -31.32
C MET A 298 -16.97 -27.20 -30.24
N ASP A 299 -18.10 -27.90 -30.11
CA ASP A 299 -18.30 -29.28 -29.72
C ASP A 299 -17.91 -29.71 -28.31
N GLU A 300 -18.89 -29.54 -27.41
CA GLU A 300 -19.14 -30.45 -26.30
C GLU A 300 -19.51 -31.85 -26.84
N GLU A 301 -18.54 -32.63 -27.27
CA GLU A 301 -18.76 -34.03 -27.62
C GLU A 301 -17.60 -34.93 -27.16
N ALA A 302 -17.46 -35.05 -25.84
CA ALA A 302 -16.82 -36.22 -25.20
C ALA A 302 -17.05 -36.20 -23.69
N GLN A 303 -18.28 -36.45 -23.25
CA GLN A 303 -18.56 -37.07 -21.95
C GLN A 303 -20.05 -37.49 -21.85
N MET A 304 -20.45 -38.39 -22.73
CA MET A 304 -21.57 -39.31 -22.46
C MET A 304 -20.99 -40.72 -22.46
N ALA A 305 -20.67 -41.22 -21.27
CA ALA A 305 -20.60 -42.64 -21.02
C ALA A 305 -21.30 -42.90 -19.68
N GLU A 306 -22.35 -43.70 -19.77
CA GLU A 306 -23.05 -44.40 -18.68
C GLU A 306 -23.97 -43.55 -17.78
N ALA A 307 -25.27 -43.53 -18.10
CA ALA A 307 -26.23 -44.40 -17.38
C ALA A 307 -27.65 -44.29 -17.98
N ASP A 308 -28.13 -45.45 -18.46
CA ASP A 308 -29.50 -45.97 -18.37
C ASP A 308 -30.68 -45.12 -18.86
N ALA A 309 -31.23 -45.44 -20.03
CA ALA A 309 -32.22 -46.49 -20.27
C ALA A 309 -33.66 -46.13 -19.83
N GLN A 310 -34.51 -46.06 -20.86
CA GLN A 310 -35.95 -46.33 -20.89
C GLN A 310 -36.93 -45.32 -20.26
N GLY A 311 -37.89 -44.89 -21.09
CA GLY A 311 -39.19 -44.43 -20.62
C GLY A 311 -39.86 -43.42 -21.54
N ASN A 312 -40.90 -43.85 -22.25
CA ASN A 312 -41.56 -43.17 -23.36
C ASN A 312 -42.79 -42.33 -22.92
N GLU A 313 -43.05 -41.26 -23.68
CA GLU A 313 -44.31 -40.57 -24.05
C GLU A 313 -45.45 -40.15 -23.06
N GLU A 314 -45.77 -38.85 -23.17
CA GLU A 314 -47.09 -38.16 -23.23
C GLU A 314 -48.16 -38.31 -22.12
N ALA A 315 -48.52 -37.18 -21.48
CA ALA A 315 -49.78 -36.43 -21.68
C ALA A 315 -50.10 -35.46 -20.51
N ARG A 316 -50.86 -34.41 -20.84
CA ARG A 316 -51.22 -33.20 -20.08
C ARG A 316 -52.05 -33.45 -18.80
N GLN A 317 -51.81 -32.68 -17.72
CA GLN A 317 -52.71 -31.62 -17.20
C GLN A 317 -52.28 -31.09 -15.80
N GLU A 318 -52.17 -29.77 -15.74
CA GLU A 318 -52.54 -28.80 -14.68
C GLU A 318 -52.41 -29.07 -13.17
N ASN A 319 -51.85 -28.04 -12.51
CA ASN A 319 -51.93 -27.65 -11.10
C ASN A 319 -51.01 -28.36 -10.09
N GLN A 320 -49.86 -27.72 -9.81
CA GLN A 320 -49.43 -27.30 -8.46
C GLN A 320 -48.11 -26.51 -8.51
N GLU A 321 -48.03 -25.41 -7.74
CA GLU A 321 -46.82 -24.60 -7.49
C GLU A 321 -45.65 -25.42 -6.93
N PRO A 322 -44.41 -25.13 -7.36
CA PRO A 322 -43.21 -25.47 -6.58
C PRO A 322 -42.31 -24.25 -6.28
N PRO A 323 -41.33 -24.41 -5.36
CA PRO A 323 -40.81 -23.38 -4.47
C PRO A 323 -39.69 -22.51 -5.06
N THR A 324 -39.46 -21.40 -4.38
CA THR A 324 -38.38 -20.42 -4.59
C THR A 324 -37.00 -21.09 -4.57
N ALA A 325 -36.30 -21.07 -5.71
CA ALA A 325 -34.85 -21.25 -5.78
C ALA A 325 -34.13 -19.94 -5.42
N PRO A 326 -32.91 -19.99 -4.83
CA PRO A 326 -32.20 -18.78 -4.41
C PRO A 326 -31.57 -18.07 -5.63
N SER A 327 -32.08 -16.88 -5.95
CA SER A 327 -31.47 -15.99 -6.95
C SER A 327 -30.14 -15.44 -6.44
N SER A 328 -29.02 -16.04 -6.85
CA SER A 328 -27.66 -15.56 -6.59
C SER A 328 -27.20 -14.44 -7.55
N SER A 329 -28.10 -13.54 -7.97
CA SER A 329 -27.74 -12.44 -8.88
C SER A 329 -27.84 -11.03 -8.27
N SER A 330 -28.32 -10.89 -7.03
CA SER A 330 -28.41 -9.58 -6.35
C SER A 330 -27.12 -9.14 -5.66
N ARG A 331 -26.25 -10.07 -5.21
CA ARG A 331 -25.00 -9.73 -4.50
C ARG A 331 -23.98 -9.00 -5.36
N VAL A 332 -23.87 -9.36 -6.64
CA VAL A 332 -22.90 -8.74 -7.57
C VAL A 332 -23.26 -7.29 -7.86
N ASN A 333 -24.56 -6.95 -7.85
CA ASN A 333 -25.02 -5.58 -8.04
C ASN A 333 -24.81 -4.73 -6.78
N GLU A 334 -25.10 -5.25 -5.59
CA GLU A 334 -24.89 -4.55 -4.31
C GLU A 334 -23.41 -4.14 -4.12
N ASP A 335 -22.48 -5.06 -4.38
CA ASP A 335 -21.04 -4.82 -4.27
C ASP A 335 -20.55 -3.75 -5.27
N ASN A 336 -21.14 -3.69 -6.46
CA ASN A 336 -20.79 -2.71 -7.48
C ASN A 336 -21.33 -1.31 -7.14
N PHE A 337 -22.51 -1.22 -6.51
CA PHE A 337 -23.05 0.04 -5.98
C PHE A 337 -22.24 0.52 -4.76
N GLN A 338 -21.87 -0.39 -3.85
CA GLN A 338 -21.02 -0.07 -2.70
C GLN A 338 -19.66 0.49 -3.15
N LEU A 339 -19.08 -0.07 -4.22
CA LEU A 339 -17.84 0.40 -4.84
C LEU A 339 -18.00 1.78 -5.50
N MET A 340 -19.12 2.03 -6.18
CA MET A 340 -19.45 3.33 -6.76
C MET A 340 -19.61 4.41 -5.68
N PHE A 341 -20.33 4.13 -4.60
CA PHE A 341 -20.47 5.07 -3.47
C PHE A 341 -19.13 5.30 -2.76
N GLY A 342 -18.31 4.26 -2.57
CA GLY A 342 -16.95 4.43 -2.05
C GLY A 342 -16.04 5.31 -2.92
N ARG A 343 -16.21 5.27 -4.25
CA ARG A 343 -15.52 6.18 -5.18
C ARG A 343 -16.02 7.62 -5.05
N LEU A 344 -17.32 7.83 -4.87
CA LEU A 344 -17.92 9.15 -4.67
C LEU A 344 -17.51 9.76 -3.33
N ASP A 345 -17.49 8.99 -2.24
CA ASP A 345 -17.02 9.45 -0.92
C ASP A 345 -15.52 9.78 -0.94
N SER A 346 -14.72 8.98 -1.64
CA SER A 346 -13.31 9.26 -1.84
C SER A 346 -13.08 10.53 -2.68
N LEU A 347 -13.94 10.77 -3.69
CA LEU A 347 -13.90 11.99 -4.49
C LEU A 347 -14.29 13.21 -3.65
N ALA A 348 -15.37 13.12 -2.87
CA ALA A 348 -15.82 14.17 -1.97
C ALA A 348 -14.75 14.53 -0.92
N THR A 349 -14.09 13.51 -0.35
CA THR A 349 -12.96 13.71 0.58
C THR A 349 -11.76 14.35 -0.11
N SER A 350 -11.46 13.95 -1.34
CA SER A 350 -10.37 14.56 -2.12
C SER A 350 -10.66 16.02 -2.47
N VAL A 351 -11.91 16.37 -2.78
CA VAL A 351 -12.34 17.75 -3.03
C VAL A 351 -12.25 18.58 -1.75
N GLY A 352 -12.69 18.04 -0.61
CA GLY A 352 -12.53 18.69 0.70
C GLY A 352 -11.07 18.97 1.04
N ASN A 353 -10.18 17.99 0.84
CA ASN A 353 -8.75 18.17 1.08
C ASN A 353 -8.10 19.19 0.14
N MET A 354 -8.53 19.24 -1.13
CA MET A 354 -8.07 20.27 -2.09
C MET A 354 -8.54 21.65 -1.67
N GLN A 355 -9.78 21.79 -1.20
CA GLN A 355 -10.33 23.05 -0.70
C GLN A 355 -9.51 23.55 0.49
N THR A 356 -9.25 22.70 1.49
CA THR A 356 -8.41 23.06 2.65
C THR A 356 -6.97 23.41 2.25
N SER A 357 -6.37 22.68 1.29
CA SER A 357 -5.04 23.01 0.78
C SER A 357 -4.99 24.35 0.07
N PHE A 358 -6.05 24.71 -0.67
CA PHE A 358 -6.17 25.99 -1.34
C PHE A 358 -6.34 27.14 -0.34
N GLU A 359 -7.15 26.95 0.69
CA GLU A 359 -7.34 27.93 1.77
C GLU A 359 -6.05 28.18 2.54
N ASN A 360 -5.32 27.12 2.90
CA ASN A 360 -4.02 27.23 3.57
C ASN A 360 -2.98 27.95 2.70
N PHE A 361 -2.93 27.64 1.40
CA PHE A 361 -2.05 28.32 0.46
C PHE A 361 -2.41 29.80 0.30
N SER A 362 -3.69 30.11 0.13
CA SER A 362 -4.21 31.48 0.04
C SER A 362 -3.87 32.30 1.28
N SER A 363 -4.04 31.71 2.48
CA SER A 363 -3.66 32.32 3.75
C SER A 363 -2.16 32.60 3.83
N MET A 364 -1.32 31.63 3.47
CA MET A 364 0.14 31.78 3.45
C MET A 364 0.59 32.89 2.49
N VAL A 365 0.03 32.93 1.27
CA VAL A 365 0.33 33.98 0.28
C VAL A 365 -0.09 35.34 0.80
N THR A 366 -1.29 35.45 1.35
CA THR A 366 -1.81 36.71 1.90
C THR A 366 -0.93 37.23 3.04
N GLN A 367 -0.55 36.35 3.98
CA GLN A 367 0.36 36.70 5.07
C GLN A 367 1.72 37.18 4.56
N THR A 368 2.28 36.49 3.56
CA THR A 368 3.56 36.85 2.94
C THR A 368 3.48 38.25 2.32
N PHE A 369 2.40 38.56 1.58
CA PHE A 369 2.19 39.89 1.02
C PHE A 369 2.02 40.98 2.10
N SER A 370 1.31 40.68 3.20
CA SER A 370 1.19 41.60 4.33
C SER A 370 2.56 41.92 4.94
N THR A 371 3.41 40.92 5.17
CA THR A 371 4.77 41.13 5.68
C THR A 371 5.64 41.95 4.71
N TYR A 372 5.54 41.70 3.41
CA TYR A 372 6.24 42.54 2.41
C TYR A 372 5.75 43.99 2.43
N ASN A 373 4.45 44.20 2.56
CA ASN A 373 3.85 45.54 2.61
C ASN A 373 4.30 46.32 3.86
N GLU A 374 4.35 45.66 5.02
CA GLU A 374 4.88 46.24 6.27
C GLU A 374 6.37 46.60 6.15
N ASN A 375 7.17 45.71 5.58
CA ASN A 375 8.60 45.97 5.35
C ASN A 375 8.82 47.14 4.39
N PHE A 376 8.01 47.25 3.34
CA PHE A 376 8.08 48.36 2.40
C PHE A 376 7.70 49.69 3.05
N ALA A 377 6.65 49.70 3.88
CA ALA A 377 6.25 50.89 4.64
C ALA A 377 7.36 51.33 5.62
N SER A 378 7.98 50.38 6.32
CA SER A 378 9.11 50.67 7.23
C SER A 378 10.33 51.23 6.48
N LEU A 379 10.64 50.69 5.30
CA LEU A 379 11.73 51.19 4.46
C LEU A 379 11.46 52.61 3.95
N ALA A 380 10.23 52.89 3.50
CA ALA A 380 9.83 54.22 3.08
C ALA A 380 9.98 55.24 4.21
N GLN A 381 9.54 54.90 5.42
CA GLN A 381 9.69 55.76 6.60
C GLN A 381 11.17 56.00 6.94
N SER A 382 12.01 54.96 6.90
CA SER A 382 13.45 55.12 7.13
C SER A 382 14.11 56.02 6.09
N MET A 383 13.68 55.96 4.84
CA MET A 383 14.22 56.81 3.77
C MET A 383 13.82 58.28 3.95
N GLU A 384 12.61 58.53 4.44
CA GLU A 384 12.12 59.88 4.76
C GLU A 384 12.86 60.47 5.97
N GLU A 385 13.10 59.67 7.02
CA GLU A 385 13.92 60.08 8.16
C GLU A 385 15.37 60.42 7.76
N ILE A 386 15.97 59.66 6.84
CA ILE A 386 17.31 59.93 6.32
C ILE A 386 17.31 61.26 5.53
N ASN A 387 16.31 61.47 4.67
CA ASN A 387 16.19 62.71 3.89
C ASN A 387 15.99 63.94 4.78
N GLU A 388 15.18 63.84 5.85
CA GLU A 388 15.02 64.91 6.83
C GLU A 388 16.32 65.21 7.59
N ARG A 389 17.08 64.17 7.97
CA ARG A 389 18.40 64.37 8.61
C ARG A 389 19.38 65.09 7.69
N LEU A 390 19.43 64.71 6.41
CA LEU A 390 20.26 65.37 5.40
C LEU A 390 19.86 66.83 5.20
N ARG A 391 18.55 67.13 5.14
CA ARG A 391 18.04 68.51 5.01
C ARG A 391 18.37 69.38 6.22
N ASN A 392 18.32 68.81 7.43
CA ASN A 392 18.57 69.53 8.68
C ASN A 392 20.08 69.71 9.00
N HIS A 393 20.97 68.94 8.38
CA HIS A 393 22.43 69.02 8.61
C HIS A 393 23.22 69.77 7.53
N GLY A 394 22.55 70.38 6.54
CA GLY A 394 23.17 71.32 5.60
C GLY A 394 24.38 70.76 4.85
N MET A 395 24.13 69.89 3.87
CA MET A 395 24.94 69.83 2.65
C MET A 395 24.16 70.42 1.49
#